data_AF-A0A382VZ85-F1
#
_entry.id   AF-A0A382VZ85-F1
#
_cell.length_a   1.000
_cell.length_b   1.000
_cell.length_c   1.000
_cell.angle_alpha   90.00
_cell.angle_beta   90.00
_cell.angle_gamma   90.00
#
_symmetry.space_group_name_H-M   'P 1'
#
loop_
_entity.id
_entity.type
_entity.pdbx_description
1 polymer ?
#
loop_
_entity_poly.entity_id
_entity_poly.type
_entity_poly.pdbx_seq_one_letter_code
_entity_poly.pdbx_strand_id
1 'polypeptide(L)'
;KDFPGMVKLMKNYIRTRRSFILKSAARDTKHPDQPTIEYAGSEGYPVNALRFRSSEFSDSSGEFAGMKWRLAEVDAPDAPPYDPSNPRQYEINADWESDMLSAFADTIALPSGLAKVGHWYRARVRMLDDTKRWSHWSEPFEFQAGEPDTLESLKAHLLLTELMYNAPAGPGFDYIELYNNSNTTTLDLSGMALSDGVRFVAPAGLTLAPGQYSLVIGHDDEAAFRAHYRLTKETNILGTYRGKLANNGETIQVLSAIDGTVLVTLNYDDEDNWPRAADGN
;
A
#
# COMPACT_ATOMS: atom_id res chain seq x y z
N LYS A 1 35.13 7.92 -58.96
CA LYS A 1 34.61 8.13 -57.58
C LYS A 1 35.81 8.27 -56.67
N ASP A 2 36.01 9.42 -56.06
CA ASP A 2 37.10 9.69 -55.13
C ASP A 2 36.70 9.28 -53.70
N PHE A 3 37.70 9.14 -52.82
CA PHE A 3 37.46 8.78 -51.42
C PHE A 3 36.51 9.76 -50.70
N PRO A 4 36.64 11.10 -50.86
CA PRO A 4 35.68 12.05 -50.31
C PRO A 4 34.23 11.86 -50.81
N GLY A 5 34.03 11.55 -52.09
CA GLY A 5 32.72 11.26 -52.65
C GLY A 5 32.07 10.00 -52.07
N MET A 6 32.86 8.96 -51.79
CA MET A 6 32.38 7.74 -51.12
C MET A 6 31.99 7.99 -49.66
N VAL A 7 32.75 8.82 -48.93
CA VAL A 7 32.40 9.25 -47.57
C VAL A 7 31.09 10.04 -47.55
N LYS A 8 30.87 10.94 -48.53
CA LYS A 8 29.63 11.71 -48.66
C LYS A 8 28.42 10.80 -48.95
N LEU A 9 28.59 9.79 -49.80
CA LEU A 9 27.56 8.78 -50.07
C LEU A 9 27.21 7.97 -48.81
N MET A 10 28.21 7.54 -48.04
CA MET A 10 27.99 6.79 -46.80
C MET A 10 27.25 7.64 -45.75
N LYS A 11 27.64 8.91 -45.55
CA LYS A 11 26.94 9.83 -44.63
C LYS A 11 25.48 10.06 -45.02
N ASN A 12 25.21 10.19 -46.32
CA ASN A 12 23.83 10.32 -46.81
C ASN A 12 23.03 9.02 -46.63
N TYR A 13 23.63 7.86 -46.91
CA TYR A 13 22.99 6.56 -46.66
C TYR A 13 22.64 6.38 -45.19
N ILE A 14 23.56 6.65 -44.26
CA ILE A 14 23.32 6.54 -42.82
C ILE A 14 22.15 7.44 -42.39
N ARG A 15 22.12 8.70 -42.86
CA ARG A 15 21.04 9.64 -42.54
C ARG A 15 19.69 9.14 -43.07
N THR A 16 19.62 8.75 -44.33
CA THR A 16 18.38 8.24 -44.93
C THR A 16 17.93 6.94 -44.28
N ARG A 17 18.85 6.03 -43.97
CA ARG A 17 18.56 4.76 -43.31
C ARG A 17 18.10 4.97 -41.87
N ARG A 18 18.71 5.88 -41.11
CA ARG A 18 18.24 6.30 -39.78
C ARG A 18 16.82 6.85 -39.86
N SER A 19 16.55 7.77 -40.79
CA SER A 19 15.21 8.32 -40.98
C SER A 19 14.19 7.25 -41.39
N PHE A 20 14.56 6.30 -42.25
CA PHE A 20 13.72 5.16 -42.61
C PHE A 20 13.43 4.30 -41.39
N ILE A 21 14.45 3.90 -40.62
CA ILE A 21 14.27 3.07 -39.43
C ILE A 21 13.33 3.75 -38.43
N LEU A 22 13.57 5.02 -38.10
CA LEU A 22 12.71 5.78 -37.18
C LEU A 22 11.27 5.96 -37.68
N LYS A 23 11.06 6.07 -39.00
CA LYS A 23 9.74 6.31 -39.59
C LYS A 23 8.97 5.04 -39.98
N SER A 24 9.62 3.88 -40.02
CA SER A 24 9.00 2.65 -40.53
C SER A 24 9.41 1.41 -39.73
N ALA A 25 10.68 1.02 -39.74
CA ALA A 25 11.12 -0.23 -39.13
C ALA A 25 11.02 -0.25 -37.59
N ALA A 26 11.07 0.92 -36.94
CA ALA A 26 10.92 1.07 -35.49
C ALA A 26 9.52 1.58 -35.09
N ARG A 27 8.60 1.78 -36.04
CA ARG A 27 7.19 2.06 -35.72
C ARG A 27 6.48 0.72 -35.51
N ASP A 28 6.36 0.31 -34.26
CA ASP A 28 5.36 -0.70 -33.90
C ASP A 28 4.01 0.01 -33.80
N THR A 29 3.05 -0.39 -34.63
CA THR A 29 1.68 0.14 -34.62
C THR A 29 0.66 -0.96 -34.36
N LYS A 30 1.14 -2.17 -34.01
CA LYS A 30 0.29 -3.34 -33.83
C LYS A 30 0.18 -3.70 -32.36
N HIS A 31 0.18 -2.70 -31.49
CA HIS A 31 -0.04 -2.85 -30.06
C HIS A 31 -1.37 -2.18 -29.70
N PRO A 32 -2.01 -2.55 -28.57
CA PRO A 32 -3.24 -1.88 -28.16
C PRO A 32 -3.05 -0.37 -27.97
N ASP A 33 -4.12 0.38 -28.15
CA ASP A 33 -4.14 1.82 -27.91
C ASP A 33 -3.79 2.11 -26.44
N GLN A 34 -3.21 3.29 -26.18
CA GLN A 34 -2.87 3.70 -24.82
C GLN A 34 -4.18 3.92 -24.03
N PRO A 35 -4.42 3.17 -22.93
CA PRO A 35 -5.61 3.34 -22.14
C PRO A 35 -5.56 4.65 -21.35
N THR A 36 -6.72 5.17 -20.95
CA THR A 36 -6.80 6.27 -19.97
C THR A 36 -7.09 5.72 -18.58
N ILE A 37 -6.76 6.50 -17.55
CA ILE A 37 -7.04 6.19 -16.14
C ILE A 37 -7.72 7.39 -15.48
N GLU A 38 -8.69 7.11 -14.63
CA GLU A 38 -9.37 8.09 -13.78
C GLU A 38 -9.53 7.55 -12.36
N TYR A 39 -9.67 8.45 -11.39
CA TYR A 39 -9.97 8.08 -10.02
C TYR A 39 -11.47 7.85 -9.84
N ALA A 40 -11.82 6.76 -9.16
CA ALA A 40 -13.20 6.30 -8.98
C ALA A 40 -13.55 6.08 -7.50
N GLY A 41 -12.73 6.60 -6.57
CA GLY A 41 -12.99 6.57 -5.13
C GLY A 41 -13.57 7.89 -4.59
N SER A 42 -13.62 7.98 -3.27
CA SER A 42 -14.12 9.17 -2.56
C SER A 42 -13.15 10.35 -2.60
N GLU A 43 -13.67 11.57 -2.52
CA GLU A 43 -12.84 12.78 -2.43
C GLU A 43 -11.81 12.69 -1.30
N GLY A 44 -10.63 13.29 -1.50
CA GLY A 44 -9.54 13.27 -0.52
C GLY A 44 -8.61 12.05 -0.60
N TYR A 45 -8.85 11.13 -1.54
CA TYR A 45 -7.98 9.97 -1.79
C TYR A 45 -7.68 9.13 -0.54
N PRO A 46 -8.72 8.66 0.17
CA PRO A 46 -8.54 7.88 1.40
C PRO A 46 -7.70 6.62 1.13
N VAL A 47 -6.61 6.48 1.88
CA VAL A 47 -5.61 5.39 1.71
C VAL A 47 -6.17 3.98 1.86
N ASN A 48 -7.31 3.83 2.55
CA ASN A 48 -8.00 2.54 2.74
C ASN A 48 -9.02 2.22 1.63
N ALA A 49 -9.32 3.17 0.73
CA ALA A 49 -10.38 3.04 -0.27
C ALA A 49 -9.99 3.57 -1.66
N LEU A 50 -8.70 3.54 -1.99
CA LEU A 50 -8.19 3.95 -3.30
C LEU A 50 -8.78 3.05 -4.42
N ARG A 51 -9.42 3.69 -5.40
CA ARG A 51 -10.06 3.01 -6.53
C ARG A 51 -9.83 3.77 -7.83
N PHE A 52 -9.51 3.04 -8.89
CA PHE A 52 -9.23 3.60 -10.20
C PHE A 52 -10.07 2.91 -11.28
N ARG A 53 -10.40 3.65 -12.33
CA ARG A 53 -11.09 3.14 -13.51
C ARG A 53 -10.25 3.37 -14.76
N SER A 54 -10.24 2.42 -15.70
CA SER A 54 -9.61 2.52 -17.01
C SER A 54 -10.64 2.84 -18.09
N SER A 55 -10.18 3.30 -19.25
CA SER A 55 -10.99 3.23 -20.47
C SER A 55 -11.33 1.79 -20.84
N GLU A 56 -12.25 1.62 -21.79
CA GLU A 56 -12.41 0.36 -22.53
C GLU A 56 -11.11 -0.03 -23.26
N PHE A 57 -10.96 -1.33 -23.51
CA PHE A 57 -9.89 -1.83 -24.38
C PHE A 57 -10.13 -1.40 -25.83
N SER A 58 -9.09 -0.89 -26.48
CA SER A 58 -9.10 -0.54 -27.90
C SER A 58 -7.81 -1.02 -28.55
N ASP A 59 -7.95 -1.72 -29.66
CA ASP A 59 -6.83 -2.17 -30.48
C ASP A 59 -7.30 -2.36 -31.93
N SER A 60 -6.43 -2.02 -32.88
CA SER A 60 -6.66 -2.24 -34.30
C SER A 60 -6.17 -3.61 -34.78
N SER A 61 -5.47 -4.36 -33.92
CA SER A 61 -4.67 -5.53 -34.30
C SER A 61 -4.98 -6.83 -33.55
N GLY A 62 -5.67 -6.77 -32.41
CA GLY A 62 -6.04 -7.93 -31.59
C GLY A 62 -7.23 -7.67 -30.67
N GLU A 63 -7.55 -8.69 -29.87
CA GLU A 63 -8.58 -8.64 -28.83
C GLU A 63 -7.93 -8.59 -27.43
N PHE A 64 -8.69 -8.16 -26.42
CA PHE A 64 -8.21 -8.10 -25.04
C PHE A 64 -7.76 -9.47 -24.54
N ALA A 65 -6.56 -9.55 -23.96
CA ALA A 65 -6.04 -10.76 -23.32
C ALA A 65 -5.53 -10.53 -21.89
N GLY A 66 -5.38 -9.29 -21.46
CA GLY A 66 -5.15 -8.99 -20.05
C GLY A 66 -4.88 -7.52 -19.75
N MET A 67 -4.76 -7.20 -18.46
CA MET A 67 -4.39 -5.86 -18.00
C MET A 67 -3.55 -5.91 -16.72
N LYS A 68 -2.83 -4.82 -16.48
CA LYS A 68 -2.05 -4.60 -15.25
C LYS A 68 -2.23 -3.17 -14.76
N TRP A 69 -2.22 -3.04 -13.45
CA TRP A 69 -2.24 -1.78 -12.73
C TRP A 69 -0.95 -1.61 -11.95
N ARG A 70 -0.54 -0.37 -11.73
CA ARG A 70 0.57 -0.05 -10.84
C ARG A 70 0.30 1.21 -10.03
N LEU A 71 0.94 1.27 -8.87
CA LEU A 71 1.03 2.43 -8.01
C LEU A 71 2.51 2.65 -7.68
N ALA A 72 2.96 3.89 -7.75
CA ALA A 72 4.31 4.28 -7.33
C ALA A 72 4.27 5.61 -6.56
N GLU A 73 4.97 5.65 -5.44
CA GLU A 73 5.28 6.85 -4.68
C GLU A 73 6.21 7.73 -5.49
N VAL A 74 6.02 9.05 -5.41
CA VAL A 74 6.84 10.03 -6.11
C VAL A 74 7.23 11.15 -5.16
N ASP A 75 8.48 11.60 -5.28
CA ASP A 75 8.94 12.76 -4.52
C ASP A 75 8.42 14.05 -5.17
N ALA A 76 7.33 14.59 -4.62
CA ALA A 76 6.86 15.94 -4.90
C ALA A 76 7.54 16.96 -3.97
N PRO A 77 7.74 18.22 -4.37
CA PRO A 77 8.41 19.25 -3.56
C PRO A 77 7.77 19.54 -2.19
N ASP A 78 6.51 19.14 -2.01
CA ASP A 78 5.69 19.29 -0.81
C ASP A 78 5.46 17.96 -0.06
N ALA A 79 6.08 16.86 -0.49
CA ALA A 79 5.98 15.58 0.18
C ALA A 79 6.82 15.57 1.47
N PRO A 80 6.34 14.96 2.59
CA PRO A 80 7.09 14.84 3.84
C PRO A 80 8.53 14.30 3.71
N PRO A 81 8.84 13.33 2.82
CA PRO A 81 10.21 12.83 2.65
C PRO A 81 11.10 13.69 1.74
N TYR A 82 10.67 14.89 1.30
CA TYR A 82 11.46 15.72 0.39
C TYR A 82 12.76 16.19 1.05
N ASP A 83 13.84 15.48 0.76
CA ASP A 83 15.21 15.88 1.04
C ASP A 83 15.90 16.27 -0.27
N PRO A 84 16.27 17.55 -0.47
CA PRO A 84 16.95 18.00 -1.68
C PRO A 84 18.32 17.37 -1.90
N SER A 85 18.87 16.67 -0.89
CA SER A 85 20.14 15.95 -0.97
C SER A 85 20.01 14.47 -1.36
N ASN A 86 18.79 13.91 -1.33
CA ASN A 86 18.53 12.53 -1.76
C ASN A 86 18.06 12.44 -3.22
N PRO A 87 18.37 11.34 -3.93
CA PRO A 87 17.84 11.11 -5.26
C PRO A 87 16.32 10.99 -5.20
N ARG A 88 15.63 11.69 -6.11
CA ARG A 88 14.17 11.63 -6.19
C ARG A 88 13.71 10.19 -6.43
N GLN A 89 12.75 9.71 -5.65
CA GLN A 89 11.95 8.55 -5.98
C GLN A 89 11.13 8.86 -7.23
N TYR A 90 11.33 8.03 -8.25
CA TYR A 90 10.63 8.13 -9.53
C TYR A 90 9.72 6.92 -9.70
N GLU A 91 8.65 7.14 -10.46
CA GLU A 91 7.64 6.15 -10.84
C GLU A 91 8.18 4.88 -11.55
N ILE A 92 9.47 4.83 -11.89
CA ILE A 92 10.07 3.64 -12.50
C ILE A 92 10.13 2.46 -11.51
N ASN A 93 10.21 2.76 -10.21
CA ASN A 93 10.13 1.77 -9.16
C ASN A 93 8.68 1.75 -8.65
N ALA A 94 7.91 0.74 -9.04
CA ALA A 94 6.55 0.59 -8.55
C ALA A 94 6.56 0.01 -7.13
N ASP A 95 5.91 0.69 -6.19
CA ASP A 95 5.63 0.15 -4.86
C ASP A 95 4.67 -1.03 -4.93
N TRP A 96 3.80 -1.03 -5.94
CA TRP A 96 2.86 -2.11 -6.18
C TRP A 96 2.55 -2.27 -7.68
N GLU A 97 2.53 -3.52 -8.13
CA GLU A 97 1.94 -3.90 -9.41
C GLU A 97 0.93 -5.03 -9.18
N SER A 98 -0.18 -4.98 -9.90
CA SER A 98 -1.11 -6.11 -9.92
C SER A 98 -0.50 -7.32 -10.62
N ASP A 99 -0.97 -8.50 -10.23
CA ASP A 99 -0.94 -9.66 -11.12
C ASP A 99 -1.63 -9.32 -12.44
N MET A 100 -1.32 -10.10 -13.48
CA MET A 100 -2.01 -9.94 -14.76
C MET A 100 -3.46 -10.41 -14.61
N LEU A 101 -4.39 -9.47 -14.79
CA LEU A 101 -5.81 -9.78 -14.85
C LEU A 101 -6.12 -10.29 -16.26
N SER A 102 -6.55 -11.54 -16.40
CA SER A 102 -6.88 -12.14 -17.70
C SER A 102 -8.31 -11.84 -18.16
N ALA A 103 -9.16 -11.36 -17.25
CA ALA A 103 -10.49 -10.85 -17.55
C ALA A 103 -10.46 -9.32 -17.51
N PHE A 104 -11.22 -8.67 -18.40
CA PHE A 104 -11.34 -7.23 -18.41
C PHE A 104 -12.08 -6.78 -17.14
N ALA A 105 -11.45 -5.88 -16.39
CA ALA A 105 -12.02 -5.23 -15.23
C ALA A 105 -11.70 -3.74 -15.33
N ASP A 106 -12.70 -2.95 -15.73
CA ASP A 106 -12.54 -1.51 -15.92
C ASP A 106 -12.19 -0.80 -14.60
N THR A 107 -12.43 -1.42 -13.46
CA THR A 107 -12.23 -0.84 -12.12
C THR A 107 -11.34 -1.72 -11.25
N ILE A 108 -10.42 -1.10 -10.49
CA ILE A 108 -9.63 -1.77 -9.45
C ILE A 108 -9.69 -1.02 -8.13
N ALA A 109 -9.87 -1.75 -7.03
CA ALA A 109 -9.63 -1.27 -5.68
C ALA A 109 -8.21 -1.69 -5.26
N LEU A 110 -7.42 -0.75 -4.77
CA LEU A 110 -6.07 -1.06 -4.29
C LEU A 110 -6.13 -1.63 -2.87
N PRO A 111 -5.23 -2.58 -2.52
CA PRO A 111 -5.07 -3.04 -1.14
C PRO A 111 -4.81 -1.89 -0.16
N SER A 112 -5.37 -1.98 1.06
CA SER A 112 -5.06 -1.05 2.15
C SER A 112 -3.60 -1.20 2.59
N GLY A 113 -3.02 -0.12 3.11
CA GLY A 113 -1.64 -0.12 3.60
C GLY A 113 -0.56 0.01 2.53
N LEU A 114 -0.92 0.21 1.26
CA LEU A 114 0.04 0.51 0.19
C LEU A 114 0.48 1.97 0.19
N ALA A 115 -0.44 2.89 0.46
CA ALA A 115 -0.20 4.32 0.43
C ALA A 115 -0.10 4.90 1.84
N LYS A 116 0.76 5.91 2.00
CA LYS A 116 1.00 6.63 3.25
C LYS A 116 0.34 8.00 3.20
N VAL A 117 -0.26 8.42 4.31
CA VAL A 117 -0.98 9.70 4.37
C VAL A 117 -0.02 10.86 4.13
N GLY A 118 -0.41 11.81 3.27
CA GLY A 118 0.38 12.98 2.91
C GLY A 118 1.42 12.76 1.81
N HIS A 119 1.68 11.50 1.41
CA HIS A 119 2.62 11.17 0.35
C HIS A 119 1.97 11.28 -1.04
N TRP A 120 2.78 11.53 -2.06
CA TRP A 120 2.33 11.66 -3.44
C TRP A 120 2.53 10.37 -4.23
N TYR A 121 1.55 10.03 -5.06
CA TYR A 121 1.54 8.80 -5.83
C TYR A 121 1.12 9.04 -7.27
N ARG A 122 1.55 8.12 -8.14
CA ARG A 122 1.06 7.98 -9.51
C ARG A 122 0.51 6.57 -9.73
N ALA A 123 -0.73 6.50 -10.20
CA ALA A 123 -1.36 5.27 -10.65
C ALA A 123 -1.36 5.20 -12.19
N ARG A 124 -1.18 3.99 -12.73
CA ARG A 124 -1.28 3.73 -14.18
C ARG A 124 -1.87 2.36 -14.49
N VAL A 125 -2.41 2.24 -15.69
CA VAL A 125 -2.93 0.99 -16.27
C VAL A 125 -2.30 0.73 -17.63
N ARG A 126 -2.12 -0.55 -17.99
CA ARG A 126 -1.79 -1.00 -19.35
C ARG A 126 -2.56 -2.27 -19.69
N MET A 127 -2.74 -2.54 -20.98
CA MET A 127 -3.51 -3.67 -21.47
C MET A 127 -2.70 -4.50 -22.46
N LEU A 128 -3.01 -5.78 -22.55
CA LEU A 128 -2.37 -6.79 -23.38
C LEU A 128 -3.38 -7.30 -24.40
N ASP A 129 -2.98 -7.39 -25.66
CA ASP A 129 -3.75 -8.08 -26.69
C ASP A 129 -3.44 -9.60 -26.73
N ASP A 130 -4.28 -10.34 -27.45
CA ASP A 130 -4.09 -11.76 -27.75
C ASP A 130 -2.88 -12.04 -28.64
N THR A 131 -2.34 -11.01 -29.33
CA THR A 131 -1.08 -11.05 -30.08
C THR A 131 0.18 -10.96 -29.21
N LYS A 132 0.00 -10.87 -27.88
CA LYS A 132 1.05 -10.79 -26.84
C LYS A 132 1.83 -9.48 -26.83
N ARG A 133 1.18 -8.37 -27.19
CA ARG A 133 1.72 -7.03 -27.09
C ARG A 133 0.99 -6.19 -26.05
N TRP A 134 1.79 -5.49 -25.26
CA TRP A 134 1.31 -4.52 -24.30
C TRP A 134 1.15 -3.15 -24.96
N SER A 135 0.08 -2.44 -24.59
CA SER A 135 0.04 -0.99 -24.79
C SER A 135 1.10 -0.30 -23.95
N HIS A 136 1.32 0.99 -24.27
CA HIS A 136 1.98 1.88 -23.32
C HIS A 136 1.17 1.96 -22.02
N TRP A 137 1.86 2.21 -20.91
CA TRP A 137 1.18 2.65 -19.71
C TRP A 137 0.38 3.93 -20.01
N SER A 138 -0.80 4.06 -19.40
CA SER A 138 -1.61 5.28 -19.45
C SER A 138 -0.80 6.53 -19.08
N GLU A 139 -1.32 7.72 -19.38
CA GLU A 139 -0.86 8.91 -18.67
C GLU A 139 -1.04 8.70 -17.15
N PRO A 140 -0.16 9.27 -16.30
CA PRO A 140 -0.25 9.06 -14.87
C PRO A 140 -1.47 9.78 -14.29
N PHE A 141 -2.20 9.10 -13.41
CA PHE A 141 -3.08 9.77 -12.47
C PHE A 141 -2.28 10.10 -11.21
N GLU A 142 -2.02 11.38 -10.96
CA GLU A 142 -1.23 11.86 -9.82
C GLU A 142 -2.14 12.40 -8.71
N PHE A 143 -1.87 12.02 -7.46
CA PHE A 143 -2.64 12.43 -6.30
C PHE A 143 -1.80 12.43 -5.02
N GLN A 144 -2.22 13.21 -4.03
CA GLN A 144 -1.72 13.11 -2.66
C GLN A 144 -2.66 12.21 -1.86
N ALA A 145 -2.12 11.19 -1.22
CA ALA A 145 -2.89 10.26 -0.41
C ALA A 145 -3.39 10.95 0.88
N GLY A 146 -4.69 10.82 1.16
CA GLY A 146 -5.31 11.44 2.34
C GLY A 146 -5.59 10.45 3.47
N GLU A 147 -6.07 10.98 4.58
CA GLU A 147 -6.54 10.19 5.72
C GLU A 147 -7.62 9.18 5.30
N PRO A 148 -7.72 8.02 5.97
CA PRO A 148 -8.76 7.06 5.66
C PRO A 148 -10.14 7.65 5.93
N ASP A 149 -11.14 7.19 5.18
CA ASP A 149 -12.53 7.63 5.36
C ASP A 149 -13.15 7.16 6.69
N THR A 150 -12.43 6.32 7.44
CA THR A 150 -12.74 5.85 8.80
C THR A 150 -12.15 6.72 9.91
N LEU A 151 -11.39 7.78 9.59
CA LEU A 151 -10.65 8.59 10.58
C LEU A 151 -11.50 9.00 11.79
N GLU A 152 -12.68 9.57 11.54
CA GLU A 152 -13.50 10.14 12.61
C GLU A 152 -14.16 9.07 13.48
N SER A 153 -14.52 7.91 12.91
CA SER A 153 -15.06 6.80 13.71
C SER A 153 -13.97 6.13 14.54
N LEU A 154 -12.76 5.97 13.99
CA LEU A 154 -11.61 5.46 14.72
C LEU A 154 -11.23 6.39 15.88
N LYS A 155 -11.11 7.70 15.64
CA LYS A 155 -10.85 8.70 16.70
C LYS A 155 -11.87 8.66 17.84
N ALA A 156 -13.14 8.49 17.50
CA ALA A 156 -14.22 8.51 18.48
C ALA A 156 -14.27 7.25 19.35
N HIS A 157 -13.85 6.09 18.80
CA HIS A 157 -14.24 4.80 19.37
C HIS A 157 -13.15 3.76 19.53
N LEU A 158 -12.02 3.87 18.83
CA LEU A 158 -10.92 2.91 18.96
C LEU A 158 -10.07 3.26 20.18
N LEU A 159 -9.96 2.32 21.11
CA LEU A 159 -9.13 2.43 22.31
C LEU A 159 -8.08 1.32 22.33
N LEU A 160 -6.90 1.62 22.85
CA LEU A 160 -5.93 0.61 23.31
C LEU A 160 -6.19 0.38 24.80
N THR A 161 -6.60 -0.84 25.18
CA THR A 161 -7.04 -1.15 26.54
C THR A 161 -6.04 -1.96 27.35
N GLU A 162 -5.22 -2.76 26.69
CA GLU A 162 -4.22 -3.59 27.35
C GLU A 162 -2.94 -3.73 26.51
N LEU A 163 -1.80 -3.78 27.19
CA LEU A 163 -0.52 -4.20 26.63
C LEU A 163 0.04 -5.29 27.54
N MET A 164 0.33 -6.46 26.96
CA MET A 164 1.18 -7.47 27.57
C MET A 164 2.58 -7.33 26.96
N TYR A 165 3.56 -6.99 27.78
CA TYR A 165 4.96 -6.88 27.40
C TYR A 165 5.78 -7.78 28.33
N ASN A 166 6.95 -8.24 27.87
CA ASN A 166 7.81 -9.08 28.70
C ASN A 166 7.08 -10.35 29.23
N ALA A 167 6.25 -10.99 28.39
CA ALA A 167 5.51 -12.18 28.80
C ALA A 167 6.47 -13.27 29.31
N PRO A 168 6.13 -13.99 30.40
CA PRO A 168 7.04 -14.97 31.01
C PRO A 168 7.44 -16.11 30.07
N ALA A 169 6.56 -16.43 29.11
CA ALA A 169 6.80 -17.45 28.09
C ALA A 169 7.61 -16.93 26.89
N GLY A 170 8.04 -15.67 26.92
CA GLY A 170 8.84 -15.00 25.92
C GLY A 170 8.03 -14.01 25.06
N PRO A 171 8.73 -13.16 24.28
CA PRO A 171 8.13 -12.04 23.55
C PRO A 171 7.14 -12.46 22.44
N GLY A 172 7.14 -13.74 22.07
CA GLY A 172 6.11 -14.27 21.17
C GLY A 172 4.71 -14.29 21.80
N PHE A 173 4.60 -14.17 23.12
CA PHE A 173 3.32 -14.14 23.82
C PHE A 173 2.90 -12.72 24.21
N ASP A 174 3.67 -11.71 23.85
CA ASP A 174 3.28 -10.31 24.03
C ASP A 174 2.11 -9.95 23.10
N TYR A 175 1.25 -9.03 23.51
CA TYR A 175 0.09 -8.59 22.72
C TYR A 175 -0.35 -7.17 23.03
N ILE A 176 -1.07 -6.59 22.07
CA ILE A 176 -1.77 -5.31 22.21
C ILE A 176 -3.27 -5.59 22.07
N GLU A 177 -4.06 -5.14 23.02
CA GLU A 177 -5.52 -5.23 22.98
C GLU A 177 -6.14 -3.90 22.53
N LEU A 178 -7.02 -4.01 21.53
CA LEU A 178 -7.84 -2.92 21.00
C LEU A 178 -9.31 -3.17 21.31
N TYR A 179 -10.02 -2.10 21.65
CA TYR A 179 -11.42 -2.11 22.02
C TYR A 179 -12.21 -1.07 21.21
N ASN A 180 -13.39 -1.47 20.73
CA ASN A 180 -14.36 -0.53 20.18
C ASN A 180 -15.36 -0.13 21.27
N ASN A 181 -15.25 1.11 21.75
CA ASN A 181 -16.14 1.63 22.80
C ASN A 181 -17.55 2.02 22.31
N SER A 182 -17.81 1.92 21.00
CA SER A 182 -19.12 2.22 20.45
C SER A 182 -20.13 1.16 20.84
N ASN A 183 -21.37 1.57 21.11
CA ASN A 183 -22.49 0.67 21.35
C ASN A 183 -23.26 0.30 20.06
N THR A 184 -22.95 0.95 18.94
CA THR A 184 -23.75 0.86 17.72
C THR A 184 -22.92 0.76 16.44
N THR A 185 -21.69 1.28 16.45
CA THR A 185 -20.88 1.40 15.24
C THR A 185 -19.84 0.30 15.19
N THR A 186 -19.87 -0.51 14.15
CA THR A 186 -18.73 -1.38 13.79
C THR A 186 -17.62 -0.51 13.21
N LEU A 187 -16.41 -0.62 13.74
CA LEU A 187 -15.23 0.04 13.18
C LEU A 187 -14.66 -0.81 12.04
N ASP A 188 -14.37 -0.16 10.92
CA ASP A 188 -13.51 -0.70 9.88
C ASP A 188 -12.08 -0.28 10.18
N LEU A 189 -11.21 -1.27 10.37
CA LEU A 189 -9.81 -1.08 10.73
C LEU A 189 -8.89 -1.09 9.50
N SER A 190 -9.41 -1.23 8.28
CA SER A 190 -8.61 -1.33 7.05
C SER A 190 -7.58 -0.19 6.95
N GLY A 191 -6.30 -0.56 6.98
CA GLY A 191 -5.19 0.39 6.89
C GLY A 191 -4.69 0.94 8.23
N MET A 192 -5.43 0.79 9.34
CA MET A 192 -4.99 1.18 10.69
C MET A 192 -3.62 0.58 11.00
N ALA A 193 -2.73 1.39 11.58
CA ALA A 193 -1.34 1.00 11.78
C ALA A 193 -0.88 1.10 13.24
N LEU A 194 0.02 0.20 13.62
CA LEU A 194 0.83 0.31 14.83
C LEU A 194 2.26 0.73 14.47
N SER A 195 2.86 1.63 15.26
CA SER A 195 4.21 2.16 15.02
C SER A 195 5.01 2.43 16.32
N ASP A 196 6.22 2.99 16.15
CA ASP A 196 7.26 3.31 17.14
C ASP A 196 7.97 2.15 17.85
N GLY A 197 7.25 1.10 18.27
CA GLY A 197 7.86 -0.12 18.86
C GLY A 197 7.67 -1.37 18.00
N VAL A 198 6.42 -1.60 17.61
CA VAL A 198 6.02 -2.69 16.73
C VAL A 198 5.38 -2.16 15.46
N ARG A 199 5.32 -2.99 14.42
CA ARG A 199 4.73 -2.64 13.12
C ARG A 199 3.61 -3.60 12.76
N PHE A 200 2.41 -3.06 12.61
CA PHE A 200 1.25 -3.79 12.10
C PHE A 200 0.48 -2.86 11.18
N VAL A 201 -0.07 -3.39 10.10
CA VAL A 201 -1.01 -2.66 9.24
C VAL A 201 -2.17 -3.59 9.00
N ALA A 202 -3.36 -3.15 9.40
CA ALA A 202 -4.57 -3.93 9.27
C ALA A 202 -4.92 -4.14 7.79
N PRO A 203 -5.01 -5.40 7.31
CA PRO A 203 -5.46 -5.66 5.94
C PRO A 203 -6.91 -5.24 5.73
N ALA A 204 -7.28 -5.09 4.46
CA ALA A 204 -8.61 -4.67 4.07
C ALA A 204 -9.68 -5.66 4.57
N GLY A 205 -10.78 -5.13 5.10
CA GLY A 205 -11.92 -5.89 5.59
C GLY A 205 -11.85 -6.32 7.06
N LEU A 206 -10.77 -5.99 7.79
CA LEU A 206 -10.76 -6.18 9.24
C LEU A 206 -11.72 -5.20 9.92
N THR A 207 -12.55 -5.72 10.81
CA THR A 207 -13.54 -4.93 11.54
C THR A 207 -13.53 -5.25 13.03
N LEU A 208 -14.05 -4.31 13.82
CA LEU A 208 -14.26 -4.45 15.25
C LEU A 208 -15.69 -4.05 15.59
N ALA A 209 -16.52 -5.02 15.96
CA ALA A 209 -17.94 -4.81 16.25
C ALA A 209 -18.14 -3.94 17.52
N PRO A 210 -19.33 -3.37 17.73
CA PRO A 210 -19.63 -2.60 18.93
C PRO A 210 -19.33 -3.38 20.22
N GLY A 211 -18.58 -2.77 21.14
CA GLY A 211 -18.21 -3.40 22.41
C GLY A 211 -17.25 -4.58 22.29
N GLN A 212 -16.64 -4.81 21.12
CA GLN A 212 -15.73 -5.94 20.89
C GLN A 212 -14.28 -5.58 21.25
N TYR A 213 -13.59 -6.54 21.84
CA TYR A 213 -12.14 -6.53 22.07
C TYR A 213 -11.43 -7.39 21.01
N SER A 214 -10.19 -7.03 20.68
CA SER A 214 -9.37 -7.76 19.73
C SER A 214 -7.89 -7.65 20.05
N LEU A 215 -7.11 -8.65 19.65
CA LEU A 215 -5.68 -8.71 19.91
C LEU A 215 -4.86 -8.56 18.62
N VAL A 216 -3.76 -7.82 18.71
CA VAL A 216 -2.63 -7.91 17.78
C VAL A 216 -1.49 -8.58 18.54
N ILE A 217 -1.00 -9.72 18.03
CA ILE A 217 -0.14 -10.64 18.80
C ILE A 217 1.31 -10.62 18.31
N GLY A 218 2.26 -11.01 19.18
CA GLY A 218 3.67 -11.18 18.85
C GLY A 218 4.04 -12.56 18.30
N HIS A 219 3.06 -13.47 18.16
CA HIS A 219 3.28 -14.86 17.71
C HIS A 219 2.85 -15.06 16.26
N ASP A 220 3.71 -15.67 15.44
CA ASP A 220 3.35 -16.05 14.05
C ASP A 220 2.42 -17.28 13.98
N ASP A 221 2.39 -18.11 15.04
CA ASP A 221 1.44 -19.23 15.18
C ASP A 221 0.29 -18.84 16.11
N GLU A 222 -0.82 -18.42 15.52
CA GLU A 222 -2.05 -18.03 16.24
C GLU A 222 -2.61 -19.18 17.11
N ALA A 223 -2.50 -20.43 16.66
CA ALA A 223 -3.05 -21.57 17.40
C ALA A 223 -2.25 -21.83 18.69
N ALA A 224 -0.93 -21.71 18.63
CA ALA A 224 -0.07 -21.79 19.80
C ALA A 224 -0.36 -20.66 20.80
N PHE A 225 -0.53 -19.42 20.30
CA PHE A 225 -0.88 -18.27 21.14
C PHE A 225 -2.23 -18.47 21.84
N ARG A 226 -3.26 -18.88 21.10
CA ARG A 226 -4.58 -19.20 21.67
C ARG A 226 -4.51 -20.29 22.72
N ALA A 227 -3.73 -21.35 22.47
CA ALA A 227 -3.55 -22.43 23.45
C ALA A 227 -2.88 -21.95 24.73
N HIS A 228 -1.87 -21.06 24.64
CA HIS A 228 -1.16 -20.51 25.78
C HIS A 228 -2.08 -19.69 26.70
N TYR A 229 -2.80 -18.72 26.13
CA TYR A 229 -3.73 -17.86 26.86
C TYR A 229 -5.12 -18.49 27.07
N ARG A 230 -5.33 -19.74 26.61
CA ARG A 230 -6.61 -20.47 26.68
C ARG A 230 -7.76 -19.69 26.02
N LEU A 231 -7.46 -18.98 24.94
CA LEU A 231 -8.42 -18.18 24.20
C LEU A 231 -9.37 -19.09 23.42
N THR A 232 -10.64 -18.71 23.40
CA THR A 232 -11.64 -19.39 22.60
C THR A 232 -11.57 -18.91 21.15
N LYS A 233 -12.33 -19.52 20.24
CA LYS A 233 -12.35 -19.10 18.82
C LYS A 233 -13.05 -17.76 18.62
N GLU A 234 -13.85 -17.34 19.60
CA GLU A 234 -14.59 -16.09 19.61
C GLU A 234 -13.69 -14.88 19.92
N THR A 235 -12.52 -15.08 20.55
CA THR A 235 -11.53 -14.01 20.73
C THR A 235 -11.00 -13.58 19.36
N ASN A 236 -11.24 -12.32 19.00
CA ASN A 236 -10.80 -11.77 17.74
C ASN A 236 -9.29 -11.51 17.78
N ILE A 237 -8.55 -12.12 16.86
CA ILE A 237 -7.12 -11.83 16.67
C ILE A 237 -7.01 -11.19 15.29
N LEU A 238 -6.55 -9.95 15.24
CA LEU A 238 -6.45 -9.17 14.00
C LEU A 238 -5.24 -9.61 13.16
N GLY A 239 -4.22 -10.13 13.82
CA GLY A 239 -3.01 -10.65 13.19
C GLY A 239 -1.78 -10.48 14.06
N THR A 240 -0.64 -10.70 13.44
CA THR A 240 0.67 -10.66 14.10
C THR A 240 1.40 -9.37 13.75
N TYR A 241 1.90 -8.66 14.75
CA TYR A 241 2.77 -7.51 14.51
C TYR A 241 4.21 -7.95 14.23
N ARG A 242 4.99 -7.09 13.56
CA ARG A 242 6.44 -7.26 13.37
C ARG A 242 7.21 -6.44 14.39
N GLY A 243 8.44 -6.85 14.68
CA GLY A 243 9.24 -6.24 15.73
C GLY A 243 9.05 -6.99 17.05
N LYS A 244 9.42 -6.35 18.16
CA LYS A 244 9.29 -6.89 19.51
C LYS A 244 9.03 -5.74 20.45
N LEU A 245 8.17 -5.98 21.43
CA LEU A 245 7.96 -5.02 22.51
C LEU A 245 9.20 -4.99 23.41
N ALA A 246 9.67 -3.79 23.75
CA ALA A 246 10.82 -3.62 24.64
C ALA A 246 10.43 -3.99 26.08
N ASN A 247 11.28 -4.75 26.77
CA ASN A 247 11.01 -5.16 28.15
C ASN A 247 11.16 -4.01 29.16
N ASN A 248 11.92 -2.98 28.80
CA ASN A 248 12.31 -1.85 29.63
C ASN A 248 11.63 -0.55 29.20
N GLY A 249 10.43 -0.67 28.61
CA GLY A 249 9.64 0.47 28.16
C GLY A 249 9.93 0.98 26.74
N GLU A 250 8.88 1.47 26.08
CA GLU A 250 8.94 2.24 24.83
C GLU A 250 7.62 2.99 24.58
N THR A 251 7.55 3.68 23.44
CA THR A 251 6.32 4.29 22.95
C THR A 251 5.68 3.41 21.89
N ILE A 252 4.37 3.21 22.00
CA ILE A 252 3.54 2.59 20.97
C ILE A 252 2.53 3.62 20.50
N GLN A 253 2.33 3.70 19.19
CA GLN A 253 1.27 4.52 18.61
C GLN A 253 0.30 3.69 17.78
N VAL A 254 -0.98 4.00 17.92
CA VAL A 254 -2.04 3.57 17.01
C VAL A 254 -2.34 4.75 16.08
N LEU A 255 -2.20 4.52 14.78
CA LEU A 255 -2.41 5.52 13.72
C LEU A 255 -3.64 5.15 12.89
N SER A 256 -4.35 6.16 12.38
CA SER A 256 -5.47 5.96 11.44
C SER A 256 -5.05 5.18 10.19
N ALA A 257 -3.84 5.44 9.70
CA ALA A 257 -3.14 4.70 8.66
C ALA A 257 -1.62 4.93 8.76
N ILE A 258 -0.82 4.35 7.86
CA ILE A 258 0.63 4.62 7.81
C ILE A 258 0.86 6.13 7.61
N ASP A 259 1.67 6.73 8.49
CA ASP A 259 1.96 8.17 8.57
C ASP A 259 0.70 9.07 8.73
N GLY A 260 -0.44 8.47 9.09
CA GLY A 260 -1.68 9.17 9.36
C GLY A 260 -1.77 9.76 10.77
N THR A 261 -2.93 10.28 11.10
CA THR A 261 -3.24 10.84 12.41
C THR A 261 -3.01 9.84 13.53
N VAL A 262 -2.30 10.27 14.58
CA VAL A 262 -2.16 9.52 15.84
C VAL A 262 -3.49 9.48 16.57
N LEU A 263 -4.03 8.28 16.74
CA LEU A 263 -5.27 8.01 17.47
C LEU A 263 -4.99 7.79 18.96
N VAL A 264 -3.95 7.02 19.26
CA VAL A 264 -3.54 6.67 20.63
C VAL A 264 -2.02 6.70 20.71
N THR A 265 -1.49 7.26 21.80
CA THR A 265 -0.09 7.13 22.20
C THR A 265 -0.03 6.47 23.57
N LEU A 266 0.73 5.40 23.67
CA LEU A 266 0.99 4.70 24.92
C LEU A 266 2.49 4.71 25.20
N ASN A 267 2.88 5.32 26.31
CA ASN A 267 4.23 5.20 26.84
C ASN A 267 4.18 4.24 28.01
N TYR A 268 5.04 3.24 28.00
CA TYR A 268 5.16 2.27 29.09
C TYR A 268 6.61 2.13 29.53
N ASP A 269 6.79 1.71 30.78
CA ASP A 269 8.09 1.56 31.42
C ASP A 269 8.00 0.52 32.55
N ASP A 270 9.16 -0.07 32.90
CA ASP A 270 9.28 -1.09 33.94
C ASP A 270 9.28 -0.49 35.37
N GLU A 271 9.60 0.80 35.52
CA GLU A 271 9.63 1.49 36.82
C GLU A 271 8.29 2.12 37.26
N ASP A 272 7.34 2.33 36.34
CA ASP A 272 6.23 3.29 36.52
C ASP A 272 4.90 2.68 37.05
N ASN A 273 4.98 1.55 37.79
CA ASN A 273 3.82 0.88 38.41
C ASN A 273 2.72 0.46 37.42
N TRP A 274 3.08 0.06 36.21
CA TRP A 274 2.13 -0.67 35.36
C TRP A 274 1.61 -1.92 36.08
N PRO A 275 0.39 -2.40 35.76
CA PRO A 275 -0.15 -3.59 36.40
C PRO A 275 0.88 -4.71 36.28
N ARG A 276 1.32 -5.29 37.41
CA ARG A 276 2.37 -6.33 37.40
C ARG A 276 2.07 -7.49 36.46
N ALA A 277 0.78 -7.80 36.27
CA ALA A 277 0.31 -8.80 35.34
C ALA A 277 0.68 -8.51 33.88
N ALA A 278 0.87 -7.25 33.50
CA ALA A 278 1.33 -6.83 32.19
C ALA A 278 2.85 -6.97 32.01
N ASP A 279 3.64 -7.05 33.08
CA ASP A 279 5.12 -7.21 33.11
C ASP A 279 5.55 -8.67 33.40
N GLY A 280 4.62 -9.63 33.31
CA GLY A 280 4.98 -11.05 33.40
C GLY A 280 5.58 -11.53 34.73
N ASN A 281 5.44 -10.77 35.83
CA ASN A 281 5.98 -11.10 37.17
C ASN A 281 4.90 -11.58 38.17
#